data_AF-A0A0H5RF92-F1
#
_entry.id   AF-A0A0H5RF92-F1
#
_cell.length_a   1.000
_cell.length_b   1.000
_cell.length_c   1.000
_cell.angle_alpha   90.00
_cell.angle_beta   90.00
_cell.angle_gamma   90.00
#
_symmetry.space_group_name_H-M   'P 1'
#
loop_
_entity.id
_entity.type
_entity.pdbx_description
1 polymer ?
#
loop_
_entity_poly.entity_id
_entity_poly.type
_entity_poly.pdbx_seq_one_letter_code
_entity_poly.pdbx_strand_id
1 'polypeptide(L)'
;KISAAQIFLTAAIGIAMHLSFIAFNWTMALLCCFKPDVTKAVVIMCSQKTLTVGFAVLASLPNSQDGLYAIPIIIGHLVQLVIDSILASRWDVKDKKSARSMAEPTELISVPPA
;
A
#
# COMPACT_ATOMS: atom_id res chain seq x y z
N LYS A 1 -7.19 -25.55 16.12
CA LYS A 1 -6.35 -25.88 14.93
C LYS A 1 -6.71 -24.89 13.83
N ILE A 2 -5.73 -24.16 13.27
CA ILE A 2 -5.97 -23.29 12.11
C ILE A 2 -6.05 -24.16 10.85
N SER A 3 -7.10 -23.97 10.06
CA SER A 3 -7.27 -24.63 8.74
C SER A 3 -6.74 -23.73 7.64
N ALA A 4 -6.31 -24.30 6.50
CA ALA A 4 -5.89 -23.55 5.32
C ALA A 4 -6.94 -22.52 4.88
N ALA A 5 -8.23 -22.88 4.98
CA ALA A 5 -9.34 -21.97 4.67
C ALA A 5 -9.33 -20.70 5.53
N GLN A 6 -8.97 -20.80 6.82
CA GLN A 6 -8.89 -19.64 7.72
C GLN A 6 -7.72 -18.73 7.39
N ILE A 7 -6.63 -19.29 6.85
CA ILE A 7 -5.49 -18.51 6.38
C ILE A 7 -5.88 -17.68 5.15
N PHE A 8 -6.50 -18.31 4.16
CA PHE A 8 -7.00 -17.60 2.98
C PHE A 8 -8.06 -16.56 3.34
N LEU A 9 -8.96 -16.88 4.27
CA LEU A 9 -9.96 -15.93 4.77
C LEU A 9 -9.31 -14.73 5.47
N THR A 10 -8.28 -14.97 6.29
CA THR A 10 -7.52 -13.91 6.95
C THR A 10 -6.84 -13.00 5.93
N ALA A 11 -6.21 -13.59 4.91
CA ALA A 11 -5.61 -12.84 3.82
C ALA A 11 -6.66 -12.00 3.10
N ALA A 12 -7.82 -12.58 2.76
CA ALA A 12 -8.91 -11.87 2.09
C ALA A 12 -9.45 -10.69 2.93
N ILE A 13 -9.64 -10.89 4.24
CA ILE A 13 -10.05 -9.83 5.17
C ILE A 13 -8.96 -8.75 5.26
N GLY A 14 -7.69 -9.15 5.31
CA GLY A 14 -6.55 -8.23 5.31
C GLY A 14 -6.48 -7.37 4.05
N ILE A 15 -6.69 -7.97 2.87
CA ILE A 15 -6.80 -7.26 1.59
C ILE A 15 -7.96 -6.26 1.66
N ALA A 16 -9.15 -6.74 2.04
CA ALA A 16 -10.36 -5.91 2.06
C ALA A 16 -10.18 -4.71 2.98
N MET A 17 -9.74 -4.91 4.22
CA MET A 17 -9.45 -3.82 5.15
C MET A 17 -8.41 -2.85 4.58
N HIS A 18 -7.29 -3.35 4.03
CA HIS A 18 -6.24 -2.49 3.53
C HIS A 18 -6.70 -1.61 2.36
N LEU A 19 -7.45 -2.20 1.43
CA LEU A 19 -8.05 -1.45 0.32
C LEU A 19 -9.05 -0.40 0.81
N SER A 20 -9.83 -0.69 1.86
CA SER A 20 -10.72 0.31 2.49
C SER A 20 -9.93 1.49 3.07
N PHE A 21 -8.81 1.24 3.74
CA PHE A 21 -7.93 2.31 4.26
C PHE A 21 -7.29 3.13 3.13
N ILE A 22 -6.77 2.49 2.09
CA ILE A 22 -6.21 3.19 0.92
C ILE A 22 -7.28 4.07 0.27
N ALA A 23 -8.48 3.54 0.04
CA ALA A 23 -9.57 4.30 -0.55
C ALA A 23 -9.97 5.50 0.31
N PHE A 24 -10.14 5.30 1.61
CA PHE A 24 -10.46 6.37 2.55
C PHE A 24 -9.37 7.46 2.56
N ASN A 25 -8.11 7.08 2.71
CA ASN A 25 -6.98 8.01 2.74
C ASN A 25 -6.85 8.78 1.42
N TRP A 26 -7.10 8.11 0.29
CA TRP A 26 -7.12 8.75 -1.02
C TRP A 26 -8.23 9.79 -1.12
N THR A 27 -9.45 9.45 -0.69
CA THR A 27 -10.57 10.39 -0.63
C THR A 27 -10.22 11.60 0.24
N MET A 28 -9.68 11.39 1.44
CA MET A 28 -9.28 12.50 2.32
C MET A 28 -8.17 13.36 1.71
N ALA A 29 -7.17 12.77 1.07
CA ALA A 29 -6.10 13.52 0.41
C ALA A 29 -6.63 14.40 -0.75
N LEU A 30 -7.64 13.91 -1.47
CA LEU A 30 -8.34 14.70 -2.50
C LEU A 30 -9.15 15.85 -1.87
N LEU A 31 -9.88 15.59 -0.78
CA LEU A 31 -10.64 16.64 -0.08
C LEU A 31 -9.73 17.74 0.48
N CYS A 32 -8.52 17.38 0.93
CA CYS A 32 -7.52 18.32 1.41
C CYS A 32 -6.69 18.99 0.30
N CYS A 33 -6.96 18.68 -0.98
CA CYS A 33 -6.26 19.24 -2.14
C CYS A 33 -4.72 19.09 -2.07
N PHE A 34 -4.23 17.94 -1.60
CA PHE A 34 -2.79 17.70 -1.50
C PHE A 34 -2.13 17.57 -2.89
N LYS A 35 -0.87 18.03 -2.96
CA LYS A 35 -0.02 17.81 -4.15
C LYS A 35 0.18 16.31 -4.39
N PRO A 36 0.36 15.86 -5.65
CA PRO A 36 0.45 14.44 -5.98
C PRO A 36 1.45 13.65 -5.14
N ASP A 37 2.62 14.21 -4.85
CA ASP A 37 3.66 13.51 -4.05
C ASP A 37 3.24 13.37 -2.58
N VAL A 38 2.60 14.41 -2.04
CA VAL A 38 2.04 14.39 -0.68
C VAL A 38 0.87 13.41 -0.59
N THR A 39 0.00 13.38 -1.61
CA THR A 39 -1.11 12.42 -1.69
C THR A 39 -0.61 10.97 -1.66
N LYS A 40 0.42 10.63 -2.46
CA LYS A 40 1.03 9.29 -2.45
C LYS A 40 1.58 8.93 -1.07
N ALA A 41 2.29 9.86 -0.44
CA ALA A 41 2.86 9.66 0.89
C ALA A 41 1.76 9.46 1.95
N VAL A 42 0.72 10.30 1.98
CA VAL A 42 -0.40 10.18 2.92
C VAL A 42 -1.13 8.85 2.73
N VAL A 43 -1.41 8.46 1.49
CA VAL A 43 -2.16 7.23 1.18
C VAL A 43 -1.43 5.99 1.68
N ILE A 44 -0.11 5.90 1.46
CA ILE A 44 0.70 4.76 1.92
C ILE A 44 0.94 4.83 3.42
N MET A 45 1.41 5.97 3.94
CA MET A 45 1.82 6.06 5.33
C MET A 45 0.64 5.94 6.30
N CYS A 46 -0.54 6.45 5.94
CA CYS A 46 -1.72 6.34 6.78
C CYS A 46 -2.45 4.99 6.66
N SER A 47 -2.09 4.11 5.73
CA SER A 47 -2.71 2.77 5.59
C SER A 47 -1.89 1.67 6.27
N GLN A 48 -0.59 1.92 6.51
CA GLN A 48 0.33 0.97 7.12
C GLN A 48 -0.05 0.61 8.55
N LYS A 49 -0.05 -0.70 8.83
CA LYS A 49 -0.22 -1.24 10.17
C LYS A 49 1.10 -1.84 10.62
N THR A 50 1.50 -1.53 11.84
CA THR A 50 2.78 -1.98 12.37
C THR A 50 2.63 -3.34 13.04
N LEU A 51 3.32 -4.35 12.50
CA LEU A 51 3.32 -5.72 13.03
C LEU A 51 3.74 -5.76 14.51
N THR A 52 4.74 -4.97 14.91
CA THR A 52 5.21 -4.90 16.30
C THR A 52 4.13 -4.45 17.28
N VAL A 53 3.29 -3.49 16.91
CA VAL A 53 2.15 -3.05 17.73
C VAL A 53 1.11 -4.17 17.83
N GLY A 54 0.83 -4.88 16.72
CA GLY A 54 -0.07 -6.04 16.73
C GLY A 54 0.39 -7.15 17.68
N PHE A 55 1.69 -7.45 17.69
CA PHE A 55 2.28 -8.42 18.63
C PHE A 55 2.24 -7.94 20.08
N ALA A 56 2.49 -6.65 20.34
CA ALA A 56 2.40 -6.09 21.68
C ALA A 56 0.98 -6.20 22.25
N VAL A 57 -0.04 -5.93 21.42
CA VAL A 57 -1.44 -6.12 21.80
C VAL A 57 -1.75 -7.59 22.02
N LEU A 58 -1.27 -8.49 21.15
CA LEU A 58 -1.46 -9.92 21.30
C LEU A 58 -0.90 -10.44 22.64
N ALA A 59 0.32 -10.04 23.00
CA ALA A 59 0.97 -10.41 24.25
C ALA A 59 0.28 -9.82 25.50
N SER A 60 -0.57 -8.80 25.32
CA SER A 60 -1.32 -8.16 26.40
C SER A 60 -2.66 -8.86 26.70
N LEU A 61 -3.08 -9.84 25.88
CA LEU A 61 -4.36 -10.54 26.03
C LEU A 61 -4.22 -11.79 26.95
N PRO A 62 -5.06 -11.95 27.99
CA PRO A 62 -5.03 -13.14 28.83
C PRO A 62 -5.50 -14.39 28.08
N ASN A 63 -4.80 -15.52 28.24
CA ASN A 63 -5.01 -16.80 27.54
C ASN A 63 -4.75 -16.79 26.03
N SER A 64 -3.89 -15.89 25.55
CA SER A 64 -3.47 -15.88 24.17
C SER A 64 -2.63 -17.13 23.84
N GLN A 65 -3.04 -17.88 22.81
CA GLN A 65 -2.13 -18.80 22.14
C GLN A 65 -1.21 -17.98 21.23
N ASP A 66 -0.28 -17.23 21.82
CA ASP A 66 0.52 -16.20 21.14
C ASP A 66 1.11 -16.68 19.82
N GLY A 67 1.69 -17.88 19.80
CA GLY A 67 2.27 -18.47 18.60
C GLY A 67 1.27 -18.79 17.50
N LEU A 68 0.01 -19.12 17.85
CA LEU A 68 -1.02 -19.47 16.87
C LEU A 68 -1.67 -18.21 16.27
N TYR A 69 -1.87 -17.17 17.09
CA TYR A 69 -2.41 -15.87 16.63
C TYR A 69 -1.37 -15.00 15.93
N ALA A 70 -0.07 -15.26 16.13
CA ALA A 70 1.00 -14.65 15.35
C ALA A 70 0.86 -14.88 13.84
N ILE A 71 0.40 -16.08 13.43
CA ILE A 71 0.28 -16.48 12.02
C ILE A 71 -0.64 -15.53 11.23
N PRO A 72 -1.91 -15.31 11.62
CA PRO A 72 -2.78 -14.38 10.90
C PRO A 72 -2.28 -12.92 10.93
N ILE A 73 -1.59 -12.49 12.00
CA ILE A 73 -0.99 -11.14 12.08
C ILE A 73 0.10 -10.97 11.02
N ILE A 74 1.02 -11.93 10.91
CA ILE A 74 2.11 -11.91 9.93
C ILE A 74 1.54 -11.94 8.51
N ILE A 75 0.59 -12.84 8.24
CA ILE A 75 -0.01 -12.97 6.90
C ILE A 75 -0.77 -11.70 6.52
N GLY A 76 -1.55 -11.14 7.44
CA GLY A 76 -2.25 -9.89 7.22
C GLY A 76 -1.30 -8.72 6.93
N HIS A 77 -0.13 -8.68 7.58
CA HIS A 77 0.88 -7.67 7.32
C HIS A 77 1.60 -7.90 5.97
N LEU A 78 1.95 -9.14 5.63
CA LEU A 78 2.59 -9.48 4.35
C LEU A 78 1.73 -9.06 3.17
N VAL A 79 0.42 -9.32 3.22
CA VAL A 79 -0.54 -8.88 2.22
C VAL A 79 -0.49 -7.37 2.00
N GLN A 80 -0.39 -6.58 3.08
CA GLN A 80 -0.32 -5.12 3.00
C GLN A 80 0.96 -4.67 2.32
N LEU A 81 2.11 -5.25 2.68
CA LEU A 81 3.40 -4.95 2.03
C LEU A 81 3.38 -5.24 0.52
N VAL A 82 2.73 -6.33 0.11
CA VAL A 82 2.57 -6.68 -1.31
C VAL A 82 1.71 -5.64 -2.02
N ILE A 83 0.57 -5.25 -1.45
CA ILE A 83 -0.32 -4.23 -2.04
C ILE A 83 0.41 -2.88 -2.16
N ASP A 84 1.10 -2.45 -1.10
CA ASP A 84 1.83 -1.18 -1.08
C ASP A 84 2.95 -1.16 -2.12
N SER A 85 3.68 -2.28 -2.26
CA SER A 85 4.73 -2.44 -3.27
C SER A 85 4.18 -2.34 -4.70
N ILE A 86 3.05 -3.00 -4.97
CA ILE A 86 2.36 -2.92 -6.27
C ILE A 86 1.94 -1.47 -6.54
N LEU A 87 1.35 -0.79 -5.55
CA LEU A 87 0.88 0.58 -5.69
C LEU A 87 2.03 1.56 -5.98
N ALA A 88 3.12 1.45 -5.21
CA ALA A 88 4.32 2.25 -5.39
C ALA A 88 4.96 2.02 -6.78
N SER A 89 5.06 0.76 -7.22
CA SER A 89 5.57 0.41 -8.55
C SER A 89 4.73 1.01 -9.68
N ARG A 90 3.40 0.99 -9.56
CA ARG A 90 2.51 1.61 -10.56
C ARG A 90 2.64 3.12 -10.62
N TRP A 91 2.87 3.79 -9.48
CA TRP A 91 3.13 5.23 -9.47
C TRP A 91 4.49 5.58 -10.07
N ASP A 92 5.54 4.81 -9.78
CA ASP A 92 6.87 5.01 -10.39
C ASP A 92 6.82 4.91 -11.92
N VAL A 93 6.12 3.89 -12.46
CA VAL A 93 5.92 3.76 -13.92
C VAL A 93 5.15 4.96 -14.49
N LYS A 94 4.13 5.45 -13.79
CA LYS A 94 3.34 6.61 -14.23
C LYS A 94 4.19 7.89 -14.23
N ASP A 95 4.96 8.12 -13.18
CA ASP A 95 5.81 9.30 -13.04
C ASP A 95 6.90 9.34 -14.12
N LYS A 96 7.54 8.19 -14.41
CA LYS A 96 8.51 8.04 -15.51
C LYS A 96 7.89 8.34 -16.88
N LYS A 97 6.67 7.87 -17.12
CA LYS A 97 5.94 8.14 -18.38
C LYS A 97 5.62 9.64 -18.53
N SER A 98 5.16 10.29 -17.45
CA SER A 98 4.90 11.73 -17.43
C SER A 98 6.17 12.54 -17.68
N ALA A 99 7.30 12.16 -17.09
CA ALA A 99 8.59 12.81 -17.32
C ALA A 99 9.06 12.69 -18.79
N ARG A 100 8.95 11.50 -19.39
CA ARG A 100 9.33 11.27 -20.81
C ARG A 100 8.48 12.07 -21.77
N SER A 101 7.17 12.15 -21.54
CA SER A 101 6.24 12.94 -22.37
C SER A 101 6.54 14.44 -22.35
N MET A 102 7.13 14.96 -21.27
CA MET A 102 7.53 16.37 -21.18
C MET A 102 8.88 16.66 -21.88
N ALA A 103 9.71 15.64 -22.12
CA ALA A 103 10.98 15.78 -22.83
C ALA A 103 10.83 15.73 -24.37
N GLU A 104 9.81 15.02 -24.87
CA GLU A 104 9.56 14.79 -26.31
C GLU A 104 9.21 16.04 -27.18
N PRO A 105 8.66 17.17 -26.68
CA PRO A 105 8.29 18.31 -27.54
C PRO A 105 9.46 19.09 -28.18
N THR A 106 10.69 18.93 -27.68
CA THR A 106 11.83 19.76 -28.11
C THR A 106 12.70 19.06 -29.18
N GLU A 107 12.74 17.73 -29.23
CA GLU A 107 13.57 17.00 -30.21
C GLU A 107 12.99 17.00 -31.64
N LEU A 108 11.68 17.22 -31.82
CA LEU A 108 11.05 17.26 -33.15
C LEU A 108 11.18 18.63 -33.87
N ILE A 109 11.72 19.66 -33.19
CA ILE A 109 11.95 20.99 -33.78
C ILE A 109 13.40 21.14 -34.29
N SER A 110 14.32 20.26 -33.91
CA SER A 110 15.72 20.31 -34.38
C SER A 110 15.95 19.54 -35.69
N VAL A 111 15.01 19.59 -36.65
CA VAL A 111 15.34 19.24 -38.04
C VAL A 111 16.22 20.35 -38.59
N PRO A 112 17.54 20.13 -38.83
CA PRO A 112 18.34 21.14 -39.49
C PRO A 112 17.82 21.33 -40.93
N PRO A 113 17.65 22.58 -41.42
CA PRO A 113 17.44 22.80 -42.83
C PRO A 113 18.73 22.47 -43.62
N ALA A 114 18.54 21.60 -44.62
CA ALA A 114 19.42 21.24 -45.75
C ALA A 114 20.70 20.44 -45.45
#